data_AF-A0A812V0Q9-F1
#
_entry.id   AF-A0A812V0Q9-F1
#
_cell.length_a   1.000
_cell.length_b   1.000
_cell.length_c   1.000
_cell.angle_alpha   90.00
_cell.angle_beta   90.00
_cell.angle_gamma   90.00
#
_symmetry.space_group_name_H-M   'P 1'
#
loop_
_entity.id
_entity.type
_entity.pdbx_description
1 polymer ?
#
loop_
_entity_poly.entity_id
_entity_poly.type
_entity_poly.pdbx_seq_one_letter_code
_entity_poly.pdbx_strand_id
1 'polypeptide(L)'
;YFEVQLDKCGEGIGDSVNDFGFGVTACDPQEIEELGSVADEVPRSWVVDFTQSMVCLSINNHEAAQGKRLSAAALKQGSCVGMLVKPMSIEIYIDGVLQESLPMEERVPDNISLFPVLDLYGRTIEISKTDAEEPRKCRKESALAA
;
A
#
# COMPACT_ATOMS: atom_id res chain seq x y z
N TYR A 1 -1.66 -9.84 6.87
CA TYR A 1 -0.55 -8.94 6.53
C TYR A 1 -0.15 -9.24 5.10
N PHE A 2 0.23 -8.24 4.31
CA PHE A 2 0.93 -8.46 3.06
C PHE A 2 1.99 -7.37 2.87
N GLU A 3 3.04 -7.68 2.13
CA GLU A 3 4.19 -6.81 1.92
C GLU A 3 4.66 -6.91 0.47
N VAL A 4 5.03 -5.78 -0.11
CA VAL A 4 5.69 -5.68 -1.41
C VAL A 4 7.03 -4.98 -1.25
N GLN A 5 7.99 -5.32 -2.10
CA GLN A 5 9.26 -4.61 -2.20
C GLN A 5 9.19 -3.63 -3.37
N LEU A 6 9.69 -2.40 -3.18
CA LEU A 6 9.82 -1.40 -4.23
C LEU A 6 11.13 -1.63 -4.99
N ASP A 7 11.11 -2.35 -6.11
CA ASP A 7 12.33 -2.72 -6.83
C ASP A 7 12.91 -1.57 -7.65
N LYS A 8 12.03 -0.70 -8.16
CA LYS A 8 12.43 0.47 -8.94
C LYS A 8 11.54 1.66 -8.66
N CYS A 9 12.17 2.79 -8.32
CA CYS A 9 11.53 4.09 -8.22
C CYS A 9 12.13 5.07 -9.23
N GLY A 10 11.30 5.83 -9.93
CA GLY A 10 11.72 6.89 -10.85
C GLY A 10 12.11 8.19 -10.14
N GLU A 11 12.69 9.12 -10.90
CA GLU A 11 12.82 10.51 -10.44
C GLU A 11 11.44 11.18 -10.46
N GLY A 12 11.08 11.87 -9.38
CA GLY A 12 9.76 12.50 -9.25
C GLY A 12 9.50 13.53 -10.35
N ILE A 13 8.28 13.56 -10.87
CA ILE A 13 7.86 14.57 -11.84
C ILE A 13 7.41 15.82 -11.05
N GLY A 14 8.34 16.72 -10.75
CA GLY A 14 8.06 18.02 -10.11
C GLY A 14 7.67 17.95 -8.62
N ASP A 15 6.95 18.98 -8.15
CA ASP A 15 6.60 19.19 -6.74
C ASP A 15 5.38 18.37 -6.25
N SER A 16 4.71 17.59 -7.11
CA SER A 16 3.53 16.78 -6.75
C SER A 16 3.87 15.30 -6.72
N VAL A 17 4.41 14.83 -5.59
CA VAL A 17 4.86 13.45 -5.45
C VAL A 17 3.77 12.64 -4.74
N ASN A 18 2.78 12.17 -5.50
CA ASN A 18 2.05 10.97 -5.09
C ASN A 18 2.72 9.78 -5.75
N ASP A 19 2.82 8.64 -5.08
CA ASP A 19 3.79 7.61 -5.48
C ASP A 19 3.29 6.19 -5.54
N PHE A 20 2.27 5.85 -4.76
CA PHE A 20 1.89 4.46 -4.59
C PHE A 20 0.54 4.36 -3.91
N GLY A 21 -0.36 3.61 -4.52
CA GLY A 21 -1.63 3.20 -3.92
C GLY A 21 -1.53 1.72 -3.59
N PHE A 22 -1.83 1.34 -2.36
CA PHE A 22 -1.82 -0.06 -1.98
C PHE A 22 -2.89 -0.37 -0.93
N GLY A 23 -3.51 -1.53 -1.05
CA GLY A 23 -4.69 -1.84 -0.29
C GLY A 23 -5.14 -3.28 -0.41
N VAL A 24 -6.37 -3.51 0.02
CA VAL A 24 -7.05 -4.79 -0.13
C VAL A 24 -8.47 -4.58 -0.65
N THR A 25 -8.99 -5.59 -1.34
CA THR A 25 -10.40 -5.70 -1.71
C THR A 25 -10.99 -7.03 -1.21
N ALA A 26 -12.28 -7.03 -0.91
CA ALA A 26 -13.08 -8.22 -0.66
C ALA A 26 -13.61 -8.89 -1.93
N CYS A 27 -13.39 -8.29 -3.11
CA CYS A 27 -13.81 -8.84 -4.39
C CYS A 27 -12.73 -9.77 -4.94
N ASP A 28 -13.13 -10.93 -5.48
CA ASP A 28 -12.22 -11.79 -6.22
C ASP A 28 -11.79 -11.06 -7.51
N PRO A 29 -10.48 -10.88 -7.77
CA PRO A 29 -10.00 -10.26 -9.00
C PRO A 29 -10.53 -10.90 -10.29
N GLN A 30 -10.93 -12.18 -10.27
CA GLN A 30 -11.52 -12.87 -11.42
C GLN A 30 -12.98 -12.45 -11.68
N GLU A 31 -13.66 -11.86 -10.71
CA GLU A 31 -15.06 -11.43 -10.77
C GLU A 31 -15.21 -9.93 -11.08
N ILE A 32 -14.09 -9.19 -11.17
CA ILE A 32 -14.10 -7.74 -11.46
C ILE A 32 -14.18 -7.55 -12.98
N GLU A 33 -15.33 -7.11 -13.48
CA GLU A 33 -15.56 -6.90 -14.92
C GLU A 33 -14.88 -5.63 -15.46
N GLU A 34 -14.89 -4.54 -14.68
CA GLU A 34 -14.27 -3.26 -15.02
C GLU A 34 -13.37 -2.79 -13.87
N LEU A 35 -12.08 -2.60 -14.16
CA LEU A 35 -11.15 -1.96 -13.26
C LEU A 35 -11.27 -0.44 -13.43
N GLY A 36 -11.34 0.28 -12.31
CA GLY A 36 -11.21 1.72 -12.28
C GLY A 36 -9.83 2.21 -12.76
N SER A 37 -9.69 3.52 -12.86
CA SER A 37 -8.43 4.17 -13.24
C SER A 37 -7.43 4.27 -12.08
N VAL A 38 -7.89 4.12 -10.84
CA VAL A 38 -7.10 4.22 -9.61
C VAL A 38 -7.47 3.10 -8.63
N ALA A 39 -6.56 2.77 -7.71
CA ALA A 39 -6.76 1.65 -6.77
C ALA A 39 -8.05 1.74 -5.93
N ASP A 40 -8.42 2.93 -5.44
CA ASP A 40 -9.57 3.08 -4.54
C ASP A 40 -10.93 3.00 -5.26
N GLU A 41 -10.95 3.00 -6.59
CA GLU A 41 -12.13 2.66 -7.40
C GLU A 41 -12.40 1.15 -7.47
N VAL A 42 -11.48 0.29 -7.02
CA VAL A 42 -11.75 -1.14 -6.88
C VAL A 42 -12.90 -1.33 -5.89
N PRO A 43 -13.98 -2.07 -6.23
CA PRO A 43 -15.11 -2.23 -5.34
C PRO A 43 -14.72 -2.95 -4.03
N ARG A 44 -15.43 -2.63 -2.94
CA ARG A 44 -15.25 -3.25 -1.61
C ARG A 44 -13.79 -3.22 -1.16
N SER A 45 -13.14 -2.06 -1.30
CA SER A 45 -11.72 -1.88 -1.07
C SER A 45 -11.39 -0.93 0.08
N TRP A 46 -10.20 -1.14 0.63
CA TRP A 46 -9.53 -0.28 1.59
C TRP A 46 -8.14 0.00 1.05
N VAL A 47 -7.91 1.21 0.58
CA VAL A 47 -6.71 1.60 -0.15
C VAL A 47 -6.04 2.76 0.54
N VAL A 48 -4.73 2.66 0.69
CA VAL A 48 -3.90 3.75 1.20
C VAL A 48 -3.09 4.34 0.06
N ASP A 49 -3.24 5.64 -0.16
CA ASP A 49 -2.45 6.41 -1.10
C ASP A 49 -1.35 7.20 -0.39
N PHE A 50 -0.12 7.04 -0.88
CA PHE A 50 1.02 7.86 -0.47
C PHE A 50 1.04 9.15 -1.28
N THR A 51 0.65 10.24 -0.62
CA THR A 51 0.78 11.59 -1.16
C THR A 51 2.10 12.23 -0.71
N GLN A 52 2.39 13.43 -1.22
CA GLN A 52 3.62 14.14 -0.90
C GLN A 52 3.81 14.37 0.61
N SER A 53 2.73 14.69 1.33
CA SER A 53 2.79 15.17 2.72
C SER A 53 2.14 14.23 3.73
N MET A 54 1.37 13.25 3.27
CA MET A 54 0.61 12.34 4.13
C MET A 54 0.23 11.05 3.41
N VAL A 55 -0.33 10.10 4.15
CA VAL A 55 -1.08 8.99 3.59
C VAL A 55 -2.58 9.21 3.75
N CYS A 56 -3.38 8.82 2.75
CA CYS A 56 -4.84 8.89 2.79
C CYS A 56 -5.41 7.47 2.68
N LEU A 57 -6.28 7.09 3.59
CA LEU A 57 -7.07 5.86 3.50
C LEU A 57 -8.41 6.18 2.83
N SER A 58 -8.68 5.55 1.70
CA SER A 58 -9.99 5.52 1.04
C SER A 58 -10.67 4.16 1.30
N ILE A 59 -11.98 4.19 1.55
CA ILE A 59 -12.85 3.00 1.61
C ILE A 59 -13.89 3.15 0.52
N ASN A 60 -13.89 2.25 -0.47
CA ASN A 60 -14.80 2.33 -1.63
C ASN A 60 -14.79 3.72 -2.30
N ASN A 61 -13.60 4.24 -2.64
CA ASN A 61 -13.42 5.56 -3.26
C ASN A 61 -13.90 6.76 -2.42
N HIS A 62 -14.01 6.59 -1.11
CA HIS A 62 -14.32 7.68 -0.18
C HIS A 62 -13.21 7.81 0.87
N GLU A 63 -12.65 9.01 1.02
CA GLU A 63 -11.67 9.28 2.08
C GLU A 63 -12.27 8.97 3.46
N ALA A 64 -11.61 8.08 4.21
CA ALA A 64 -12.03 7.64 5.53
C ALA A 64 -11.07 8.12 6.63
N ALA A 65 -9.76 8.24 6.34
CA ALA A 65 -8.78 8.72 7.30
C ALA A 65 -7.51 9.27 6.63
N GLN A 66 -6.74 10.06 7.38
CA GLN A 66 -5.44 10.58 6.95
C GLN A 66 -4.39 10.36 8.04
N GLY A 67 -3.15 10.08 7.62
CA GLY A 67 -1.99 9.93 8.50
C GLY A 67 -0.86 10.85 8.10
N LYS A 68 -0.39 11.69 9.03
CA LYS A 68 0.62 12.73 8.75
C LYS A 68 2.03 12.35 9.19
N ARG A 69 2.23 11.15 9.76
CA ARG A 69 3.58 10.67 10.16
C ARG A 69 4.33 10.02 9.01
N LEU A 70 3.62 9.64 7.95
CA LEU A 70 4.14 8.94 6.80
C LEU A 70 3.70 9.66 5.52
N SER A 71 4.58 9.69 4.52
CA SER A 71 4.27 10.22 3.19
C SER A 71 5.11 9.51 2.13
N ALA A 72 4.87 9.84 0.86
CA ALA A 72 5.63 9.36 -0.29
C ALA A 72 7.15 9.54 -0.12
N ALA A 73 7.62 10.55 0.64
CA ALA A 73 9.05 10.77 0.90
C ALA A 73 9.74 9.61 1.64
N ALA A 74 8.98 8.77 2.35
CA ALA A 74 9.50 7.59 3.02
C ALA A 74 9.73 6.40 2.07
N LEU A 75 9.12 6.42 0.88
CA LEU A 75 9.24 5.35 -0.10
C LEU A 75 10.57 5.47 -0.84
N LYS A 76 11.37 4.40 -0.76
CA LYS A 76 12.70 4.32 -1.36
C LYS A 76 12.82 3.01 -2.12
N GLN A 77 13.57 3.05 -3.21
CA GLN A 77 13.96 1.84 -3.91
C GLN A 77 14.67 0.87 -2.94
N GLY A 78 14.26 -0.39 -2.97
CA GLY A 78 14.69 -1.47 -2.09
C GLY A 78 13.96 -1.53 -0.74
N SER A 79 13.06 -0.59 -0.42
CA SER A 79 12.25 -0.68 0.80
C SER A 79 11.09 -1.64 0.63
N CYS A 80 10.73 -2.31 1.73
CA CYS A 80 9.52 -3.10 1.82
C CYS A 80 8.38 -2.26 2.42
N VAL A 81 7.22 -2.26 1.77
CA VAL A 81 5.99 -1.59 2.21
C VAL A 81 4.98 -2.66 2.57
N GLY A 82 4.59 -2.69 3.84
CA GLY A 82 3.69 -3.70 4.39
C GLY A 82 2.39 -3.11 4.94
N MET A 83 1.30 -3.87 4.80
CA MET A 83 -0.01 -3.54 5.35
C MET A 83 -0.48 -4.65 6.30
N LEU A 84 -0.82 -4.27 7.52
CA LEU A 84 -1.59 -5.11 8.44
C LEU A 84 -3.01 -4.56 8.54
N VAL A 85 -3.95 -5.33 7.99
CA VAL A 85 -5.39 -5.07 8.12
C VAL A 85 -5.86 -5.57 9.48
N LYS A 86 -6.40 -4.67 10.29
CA LYS A 86 -7.08 -4.97 11.56
C LYS A 86 -8.56 -4.65 11.43
N PRO A 87 -9.42 -5.14 12.34
CA PRO A 87 -10.87 -4.90 12.26
C PRO A 87 -11.27 -3.42 12.13
N MET A 88 -10.57 -2.50 12.81
CA MET A 88 -10.94 -1.07 12.89
C MET A 88 -9.77 -0.14 12.56
N SER A 89 -8.68 -0.68 12.01
CA SER A 89 -7.55 0.13 11.57
C SER A 89 -6.72 -0.56 10.49
N ILE A 90 -5.98 0.23 9.74
CA ILE A 90 -4.93 -0.25 8.85
C ILE A 90 -3.59 0.26 9.36
N GLU A 91 -2.67 -0.66 9.60
CA GLU A 91 -1.30 -0.36 10.02
C GLU A 91 -0.34 -0.50 8.85
N ILE A 92 0.53 0.50 8.70
CA ILE A 92 1.49 0.60 7.60
C ILE A 92 2.90 0.46 8.15
N TYR A 93 3.65 -0.44 7.54
CA TYR A 93 5.03 -0.77 7.90
C TYR A 93 5.97 -0.42 6.77
N ILE A 94 7.10 0.19 7.09
CA ILE A 94 8.22 0.38 6.18
C ILE A 94 9.42 -0.35 6.75
N ASP A 95 9.97 -1.30 6.00
CA ASP A 95 11.10 -2.14 6.41
C ASP A 95 10.88 -2.84 7.78
N GLY A 96 9.64 -3.28 8.01
CA GLY A 96 9.21 -3.96 9.24
C GLY A 96 8.93 -3.04 10.43
N VAL A 97 9.07 -1.72 10.29
CA VAL A 97 8.80 -0.74 11.35
C VAL A 97 7.43 -0.11 11.12
N LEU A 98 6.57 -0.15 12.14
CA LEU A 98 5.28 0.54 12.13
C LEU A 98 5.49 2.05 11.97
N GLN A 99 4.97 2.62 10.89
CA GLN A 99 5.06 4.05 10.59
C GLN A 99 3.75 4.78 10.90
N GLU A 100 2.63 4.18 10.51
CA GLU A 100 1.31 4.80 10.63
C GLU A 100 0.23 3.76 10.98
N SER A 101 -0.82 4.23 11.67
CA SER A 101 -2.00 3.44 12.02
C SER A 101 -3.23 4.29 11.75
N LEU A 102 -3.97 3.97 10.71
CA LEU A 102 -5.13 4.72 10.25
C LEU A 102 -6.40 4.09 10.83
N PRO A 103 -7.11 4.77 11.75
CA PRO A 103 -8.40 4.28 12.24
C PRO A 103 -9.46 4.39 11.14
N MET A 104 -10.45 3.50 11.17
CA MET A 104 -11.59 3.55 10.25
C MET A 104 -12.90 3.36 11.01
N GLU A 105 -13.96 4.01 10.53
CA GLU A 105 -15.31 3.84 11.07
C GLU A 105 -15.98 2.57 10.52
N GLU A 106 -15.69 2.24 9.26
CA GLU A 106 -16.17 1.03 8.61
C GLU A 106 -15.19 -0.12 8.81
N ARG A 107 -15.69 -1.20 9.41
CA ARG A 107 -14.92 -2.41 9.68
C ARG A 107 -14.65 -3.19 8.40
N VAL A 108 -13.42 -3.69 8.24
CA VAL A 108 -13.14 -4.78 7.31
C VAL A 108 -13.85 -6.06 7.79
N PRO A 109 -14.76 -6.67 7.01
CA PRO A 109 -15.51 -7.83 7.44
C PRO A 109 -14.61 -9.00 7.88
N ASP A 110 -15.06 -9.72 8.92
CA ASP A 110 -14.38 -10.96 9.33
C ASP A 110 -14.69 -12.10 8.37
N ASN A 111 -13.80 -13.09 8.32
CA ASN A 111 -14.00 -14.38 7.63
C ASN A 111 -14.28 -14.26 6.13
N ILE A 112 -13.82 -13.18 5.51
CA ILE A 112 -13.77 -13.05 4.04
C ILE A 112 -12.32 -13.15 3.56
N SER A 113 -12.14 -13.66 2.35
CA SER A 113 -10.87 -13.54 1.64
C SER A 113 -10.64 -12.08 1.27
N LEU A 114 -9.41 -11.62 1.44
CA LEU A 114 -8.96 -10.31 0.99
C LEU A 114 -7.90 -10.50 -0.08
N PHE A 115 -7.97 -9.69 -1.12
CA PHE A 115 -7.05 -9.70 -2.25
C PHE A 115 -6.29 -8.37 -2.30
N PRO A 116 -4.98 -8.38 -2.59
CA PRO A 116 -4.20 -7.15 -2.64
C PRO A 116 -4.63 -6.29 -3.83
N VAL A 117 -4.70 -4.98 -3.60
CA VAL A 117 -4.87 -3.95 -4.63
C VAL A 117 -3.58 -3.13 -4.66
N LEU A 118 -3.00 -2.96 -5.85
CA LEU A 118 -1.72 -2.30 -6.05
C LEU A 118 -1.84 -1.37 -7.24
N ASP A 119 -1.50 -0.10 -7.05
CA ASP A 119 -1.50 0.93 -8.09
C ASP A 119 -0.14 1.60 -8.13
N LEU A 120 0.54 1.40 -9.26
CA LEU A 120 1.87 1.90 -9.53
C LEU A 120 1.72 3.17 -10.35
N TYR A 121 1.75 4.30 -9.66
CA TYR A 121 1.73 5.62 -10.27
C TYR A 121 2.81 6.51 -9.67
N GLY A 122 3.02 7.70 -10.24
CA GLY A 122 4.07 8.60 -9.74
C GLY A 122 5.47 8.01 -9.86
N ARG A 123 6.20 7.88 -8.75
CA ARG A 123 7.58 7.33 -8.76
C ARG A 123 7.66 5.82 -8.71
N THR A 124 6.63 5.07 -8.34
CA THR A 124 6.74 3.60 -8.25
C THR A 124 6.65 2.97 -9.64
N ILE A 125 7.72 2.29 -10.09
CA ILE A 125 7.80 1.72 -11.44
C ILE A 125 7.68 0.20 -11.40
N GLU A 126 8.32 -0.44 -10.41
CA GLU A 126 8.43 -1.89 -10.33
C GLU A 126 8.37 -2.33 -8.88
N ILE A 127 7.62 -3.41 -8.64
CA ILE A 127 7.50 -4.03 -7.33
C ILE A 127 7.59 -5.55 -7.44
N SER A 128 8.05 -6.18 -6.36
CA SER A 128 8.00 -7.62 -6.18
C SER A 128 7.09 -8.00 -5.04
N LYS A 129 6.33 -9.08 -5.23
CA LYS A 129 5.61 -9.73 -4.14
C LYS A 129 6.61 -10.32 -3.15
N THR A 130 6.30 -10.22 -1.86
CA THR A 130 7.02 -10.94 -0.81
C THR A 130 6.18 -12.09 -0.23
N ASP A 131 6.84 -13.05 0.41
CA ASP A 131 6.20 -14.12 1.19
C ASP A 131 6.10 -13.77 2.68
N ALA A 132 6.09 -12.49 3.04
CA ALA A 132 6.05 -12.07 4.43
C ALA A 132 4.65 -12.28 5.04
N GLU A 133 4.57 -13.07 6.11
CA GLU A 133 3.33 -13.26 6.89
C GLU A 133 3.25 -12.30 8.10
N GLU A 134 4.37 -11.68 8.46
CA GLU A 134 4.50 -10.72 9.55
C GLU A 134 5.51 -9.60 9.20
N PRO A 135 5.43 -8.43 9.85
CA PRO A 135 6.37 -7.33 9.63
C PRO A 135 7.82 -7.77 9.88
N ARG A 136 8.67 -7.56 8.88
CA ARG A 136 10.08 -7.96 8.91
C ARG A 136 10.96 -6.91 8.26
N LYS A 137 12.24 -6.90 8.61
CA LYS A 137 13.21 -6.07 7.88
C LYS A 137 13.33 -6.56 6.45
N CYS A 138 13.26 -5.63 5.50
CA CYS A 138 13.44 -5.94 4.10
C CYS A 138 14.83 -6.56 3.90
N ARG A 139 14.90 -7.62 3.09
CA ARG A 139 16.19 -8.16 2.66
C ARG A 139 16.75 -7.16 1.68
N LYS A 140 17.74 -6.37 2.10
CA LYS A 140 18.62 -5.72 1.14
C LYS A 140 19.19 -6.86 0.30
N GLU A 141 19.01 -6.83 -1.01
CA GLU A 141 19.83 -7.66 -1.87
C GLU A 141 21.28 -7.37 -1.45
N SER A 142 21.90 -8.34 -0.77
CA SER A 142 23.34 -8.44 -0.80
C SER A 142 23.63 -8.53 -2.28
N ALA A 143 24.17 -7.45 -2.87
CA ALA A 143 24.78 -7.50 -4.18
C ALA A 143 25.56 -8.81 -4.22
N LEU A 144 25.02 -9.80 -4.91
CA LEU A 144 25.69 -11.09 -5.02
C LEU A 144 26.93 -10.75 -5.83
N ALA A 145 28.06 -10.76 -5.15
CA ALA A 145 29.36 -10.70 -5.76
C ALA A 145 29.45 -11.86 -6.76
N ALA A 146 29.46 -11.55 -8.06
CA ALA A 146 30.30 -12.13 -9.12
C ALA A 146 29.84 -11.62 -10.49
#